data_AF-A0AAZ3NNC7-F1
#
_entry.id   AF-A0AAZ3NNC7-F1
#
_cell.length_a   1.000
_cell.length_b   1.000
_cell.length_c   1.000
_cell.angle_alpha   90.00
_cell.angle_beta   90.00
_cell.angle_gamma   90.00
#
_symmetry.space_group_name_H-M   'P 1'
#
loop_
_entity.id
_entity.type
_entity.pdbx_description
1 polymer ?
#
loop_
_entity_poly.entity_id
_entity_poly.type
_entity_poly.pdbx_seq_one_letter_code
_entity_poly.pdbx_strand_id
1 'polypeptide(L)' 'MDNDPKHTSKVVAKWLKDNKVKVLEWPSQSPDLNPIENLWAELKKLV' A
#
# COMPACT_ATOMS: atom_id res chain seq x y z
N MET A 1 -1.12 -1.04 -0.77
CA MET A 1 -0.97 0.15 -1.64
C MET A 1 -2.35 0.46 -2.12
N ASP A 2 -2.87 1.65 -1.78
CA ASP A 2 -4.11 2.09 -2.42
C ASP A 2 -3.82 2.13 -3.92
N ASN A 3 -4.68 1.51 -4.74
CA ASN A 3 -4.51 1.44 -6.20
C ASN A 3 -4.77 2.81 -6.86
N ASP A 4 -4.49 3.89 -6.14
CA ASP A 4 -4.54 5.26 -6.62
C ASP A 4 -3.50 5.39 -7.75
N PRO A 5 -3.88 5.90 -8.94
CA PRO A 5 -2.99 6.07 -10.09
C PRO A 5 -1.66 6.74 -9.76
N LYS A 6 -1.61 7.61 -8.73
CA LYS A 6 -0.37 8.27 -8.28
C LYS A 6 0.66 7.30 -7.68
N HIS A 7 0.21 6.14 -7.21
CA HIS A 7 1.05 5.07 -6.65
C HIS A 7 1.37 3.99 -7.68
N THR A 8 0.86 4.09 -8.92
CA THR A 8 1.05 3.10 -9.98
C THR A 8 2.09 3.57 -11.00
N SER A 9 3.33 3.80 -10.54
CA SER A 9 4.43 4.11 -11.46
C SER A 9 4.84 2.86 -12.25
N LYS A 10 4.91 2.99 -13.59
CA LYS A 10 5.40 1.92 -14.49
C LYS A 10 6.82 1.46 -14.13
N VAL A 11 7.65 2.37 -13.60
CA VAL A 11 9.03 2.07 -13.18
C VAL A 11 9.02 1.14 -11.97
N VAL A 12 8.18 1.44 -10.98
CA VAL A 12 8.05 0.64 -9.75
C VAL A 12 7.45 -0.74 -10.07
N ALA A 13 6.43 -0.79 -10.94
CA ALA A 13 5.84 -2.06 -11.37
C ALA A 13 6.87 -2.97 -12.08
N LYS A 14 7.72 -2.40 -12.94
CA LYS A 14 8.80 -3.14 -13.60
C LYS A 14 9.83 -3.65 -12.58
N TRP A 15 10.28 -2.79 -11.65
CA TRP A 15 11.22 -3.19 -10.61
C TRP A 15 10.67 -4.31 -9.72
N LEU A 16 9.40 -4.23 -9.31
CA LEU A 16 8.75 -5.28 -8.50
C LEU A 16 8.71 -6.62 -9.24
N LYS A 17 8.41 -6.59 -10.54
CA LYS A 17 8.43 -7.78 -11.40
C LYS A 17 9.83 -8.36 -11.54
N ASP A 18 10.82 -7.51 -11.79
CA ASP A 18 12.23 -7.93 -11.97
C ASP A 18 12.80 -8.54 -10.68
N ASN A 19 12.38 -8.04 -9.51
CA ASN A 19 12.78 -8.55 -8.19
C ASN A 19 11.89 -9.70 -7.67
N LYS A 20 10.95 -10.21 -8.49
CA LYS A 20 10.00 -11.27 -8.12
C LYS A 20 9.23 -10.98 -6.83
N VAL A 21 8.98 -9.70 -6.56
CA VAL A 21 8.23 -9.28 -5.38
C VAL A 21 6.76 -9.60 -5.62
N LYS A 22 6.17 -10.42 -4.75
CA LYS A 22 4.74 -10.72 -4.80
C LYS A 22 3.97 -9.51 -4.32
N VAL A 23 3.42 -8.75 -5.26
CA VAL A 23 2.46 -7.68 -4.97
C VAL A 23 1.14 -8.35 -4.60
N LEU A 24 0.69 -8.15 -3.37
CA LEU A 24 -0.64 -8.57 -2.95
C LEU A 24 -1.67 -7.63 -3.59
N GLU A 25 -2.68 -8.19 -4.25
CA GLU A 25 -3.84 -7.43 -4.70
C GLU A 25 -4.66 -7.03 -3.48
N TRP A 26 -4.55 -5.76 -3.10
CA TRP A 26 -5.39 -5.16 -2.08
C TRP A 26 -6.61 -4.55 -2.78
N PRO A 27 -7.84 -4.80 -2.28
CA PRO A 27 -9.00 -4.09 -2.78
C PRO A 27 -8.78 -2.58 -2.57
N SER A 28 -8.87 -1.82 -3.67
CA SER A 28 -8.82 -0.36 -3.63
C SER A 28 -9.89 0.19 -2.69
N GLN A 29 -9.56 1.21 -1.91
CA GLN A 29 -10.49 1.87 -0.96
C GLN A 29 -10.93 1.01 0.25
N SER A 30 -10.07 0.13 0.76
CA SER A 30 -10.26 -0.49 2.08
C SER A 30 -9.29 0.11 3.11
N PRO A 31 -9.56 1.33 3.63
CA PRO A 31 -8.71 1.96 4.63
C PRO A 31 -8.60 1.11 5.91
N ASP A 32 -9.66 0.38 6.26
CA ASP A 32 -9.71 -0.51 7.42
C ASP A 32 -8.76 -1.72 7.31
N LEU A 33 -8.38 -2.09 6.08
CA LEU A 33 -7.50 -3.23 5.81
C LEU A 33 -6.05 -2.82 5.58
N ASN A 34 -5.72 -1.52 5.63
CA ASN A 34 -4.35 -1.06 5.48
C ASN A 34 -3.64 -1.06 6.84
N PRO A 35 -2.66 -1.95 7.09
CA PRO A 35 -1.96 -2.02 8.38
C PRO A 35 -1.26 -0.69 8.75
N ILE A 36 -0.92 0.12 7.74
CA ILE A 36 -0.29 1.43 7.92
C ILE A 36 -1.28 2.43 8.51
N GLU A 37 -2.53 2.47 8.02
CA GLU A 37 -3.57 3.35 8.57
C GLU A 37 -3.91 2.96 10.01
N ASN A 38 -3.98 1.65 10.28
CA ASN A 38 -4.21 1.15 11.63
C ASN A 38 -3.06 1.55 12.58
N LEU A 39 -1.81 1.47 12.12
CA LEU A 39 -0.66 1.93 12.90
C LEU A 39 -0.70 3.44 13.18
N TRP A 40 -1.07 4.25 12.17
CA TRP A 40 -1.25 5.69 12.37
C TRP A 40 -2.38 6.01 13.35
N ALA A 41 -3.47 5.24 13.33
CA ALA A 41 -4.56 5.39 14.28
C ALA A 41 -4.11 5.12 15.72
N GLU A 42 -3.31 4.07 15.94
CA GLU A 42 -2.72 3.78 17.26
C GLU A 42 -1.72 4.86 17.70
N LEU A 43 -0.85 5.32 16.79
CA LEU A 43 0.10 6.40 17.10
C LEU A 43 -0.61 7.71 17.49
N LYS A 44 -1.72 8.05 16.83
CA LYS A 44 -2.53 9.23 17.18
C LYS A 44 -3.22 9.12 18.54
N LYS A 45 -3.44 7.91 19.07
CA LYS A 45 -3.99 7.72 20.42
C LYS A 45 -2.92 7.91 21.52
N LEU A 46 -1.64 7.84 21.14
CA LEU A 46 -0.50 7.96 22.05
C LEU A 46 0.07 9.40 22.13
N VAL A 47 -0.48 10.32 21.33
CA VAL A 47 -0.16 11.76 21.29
C VAL A 47 -1.31 12.54 21.88
#